data_AF-A0A9D2JW53-F1
#
_entry.id   AF-A0A9D2JW53-F1
#
_cell.length_a   1.000
_cell.length_b   1.000
_cell.length_c   1.000
_cell.angle_alpha   90.00
_cell.angle_beta   90.00
_cell.angle_gamma   90.00
#
_symmetry.space_group_name_H-M   'P 1'
#
loop_
_entity.id
_entity.type
_entity.pdbx_description
1 polymer ?
#
loop_
_entity_poly.entity_id
_entity_poly.type
_entity_poly.pdbx_seq_one_letter_code
_entity_poly.pdbx_strand_id
1 'polypeptide(L)'
;MRIINIAGVQFAVSDQDYNYYWNQRNVGEESDSFITACRRILGLGPDCHKLDISFIRGHIWGDNKENCIQKILDSGLVEYEEKWISYQKDSKLKGAAYTAQREKQLKSGLKNSRRLQKYKKRG
;
A
#
# COMPACT_ATOMS: atom_id res chain seq x y z
N MET A 1 0.31 -3.16 15.45
CA MET A 1 -0.24 -1.98 14.76
C MET A 1 0.79 -0.88 14.87
N ARG A 2 1.04 -0.14 13.78
CA ARG A 2 2.04 0.94 13.75
C ARG A 2 1.43 2.21 13.19
N ILE A 3 2.01 3.34 13.57
CA ILE A 3 1.64 4.65 13.04
C ILE A 3 2.67 5.05 11.99
N ILE A 4 2.19 5.47 10.83
CA ILE A 4 3.00 5.99 9.72
C ILE A 4 2.49 7.36 9.31
N ASN A 5 3.32 8.13 8.58
CA ASN A 5 2.93 9.43 8.06
C ASN A 5 2.85 9.40 6.53
N ILE A 6 1.67 9.67 5.98
CA ILE A 6 1.47 9.82 4.53
C ILE A 6 0.97 11.24 4.29
N ALA A 7 1.69 12.02 3.49
CA ALA A 7 1.35 13.42 3.15
C ALA A 7 1.01 14.29 4.38
N GLY A 8 1.73 14.11 5.49
CA GLY A 8 1.50 14.87 6.72
C GLY A 8 0.32 14.37 7.56
N VAL A 9 -0.27 13.22 7.24
CA VAL A 9 -1.38 12.59 7.97
C VAL A 9 -0.91 11.28 8.61
N GLN A 10 -1.26 11.08 9.87
CA GLN A 10 -0.93 9.86 10.60
C GLN A 10 -1.96 8.76 10.36
N PHE A 11 -1.50 7.58 9.99
CA PHE A 11 -2.34 6.40 9.78
C PHE A 11 -1.95 5.25 10.69
N ALA A 12 -2.95 4.63 11.30
CA ALA A 12 -2.81 3.35 11.96
C ALA A 12 -2.86 2.22 10.93
N VAL A 13 -1.77 1.49 10.80
CA VAL A 13 -1.62 0.38 9.86
C VAL A 13 -1.30 -0.93 10.59
N SER A 14 -1.73 -2.05 10.01
CA SER A 14 -1.39 -3.36 10.55
C SER A 14 0.13 -3.59 10.49
N ASP A 15 0.67 -4.44 11.38
CA ASP A 15 2.11 -4.77 11.31
C ASP A 15 2.47 -5.46 9.99
N GLN A 16 1.50 -6.14 9.38
CA GLN A 16 1.69 -6.77 8.08
C GLN A 16 1.83 -5.71 6.97
N ASP A 17 0.92 -4.76 6.90
CA ASP A 17 0.93 -3.70 5.87
C ASP A 17 2.12 -2.77 6.08
N TYR A 18 2.48 -2.47 7.33
CA TYR A 18 3.71 -1.76 7.65
C TYR A 18 4.94 -2.47 7.09
N ASN A 19 5.15 -3.74 7.44
CA ASN A 19 6.34 -4.47 6.99
C ASN A 19 6.36 -4.69 5.47
N TYR A 20 5.19 -4.69 4.82
CA TYR A 20 5.08 -4.95 3.40
C TYR A 20 5.24 -3.67 2.56
N TYR A 21 4.47 -2.63 2.89
CA TYR A 21 4.43 -1.37 2.14
C TYR A 21 5.43 -0.35 2.66
N TRP A 22 5.56 -0.20 3.98
CA TRP A 22 6.39 0.87 4.57
C TRP A 22 7.88 0.64 4.39
N ASN A 23 8.33 -0.60 4.18
CA ASN A 23 9.71 -0.90 3.82
C ASN A 23 10.16 -0.24 2.50
N GLN A 24 9.22 0.13 1.61
CA GLN A 24 9.52 0.85 0.37
C GLN A 24 9.99 2.29 0.60
N ARG A 25 9.80 2.85 1.80
CA ARG A 25 10.26 4.22 2.13
C ARG A 25 11.76 4.42 1.95
N ASN A 26 12.55 3.37 2.16
CA ASN A 26 14.00 3.42 1.98
C ASN A 26 14.42 3.65 0.52
N VAL A 27 13.51 3.47 -0.45
CA VAL A 27 13.75 3.73 -1.87
C VAL A 27 13.60 5.21 -2.22
N GLY A 28 13.07 6.03 -1.29
CA GLY A 28 12.88 7.47 -1.43
C GLY A 28 11.40 7.85 -1.63
N GLU A 29 11.01 8.99 -1.08
CA GLU A 29 9.60 9.43 -1.05
C GLU A 29 9.05 9.83 -2.44
N GLU A 30 9.92 10.19 -3.37
CA GLU A 30 9.57 10.49 -4.77
C GLU A 30 9.53 9.23 -5.66
N SER A 31 9.90 8.07 -5.12
CA SER A 31 9.96 6.83 -5.89
C SER A 31 8.55 6.29 -6.19
N ASP A 32 8.35 5.80 -7.40
CA ASP A 32 7.09 5.17 -7.84
C ASP A 32 6.70 3.99 -6.92
N SER A 33 7.68 3.26 -6.38
CA SER A 33 7.45 2.18 -5.42
C SER A 33 6.91 2.68 -4.07
N PHE A 34 7.42 3.80 -3.55
CA PHE A 34 6.93 4.41 -2.32
C PHE A 34 5.53 5.03 -2.52
N ILE A 35 5.32 5.74 -3.62
CA ILE A 35 4.02 6.35 -3.93
C ILE A 35 2.95 5.26 -4.11
N THR A 36 3.28 4.18 -4.82
CA THR A 36 2.40 3.00 -4.95
C THR A 36 2.10 2.36 -3.59
N ALA A 37 3.10 2.23 -2.72
CA ALA A 37 2.90 1.70 -1.37
C ALA A 37 1.94 2.58 -0.55
N CYS A 38 2.08 3.90 -0.62
CA CYS A 38 1.15 4.83 0.01
C CYS A 38 -0.27 4.67 -0.54
N ARG A 39 -0.43 4.61 -1.87
CA ARG A 39 -1.73 4.36 -2.52
C ARG A 39 -2.41 3.09 -2.01
N ARG A 40 -1.67 1.98 -1.87
CA ARG A 40 -2.22 0.72 -1.37
C ARG A 40 -2.69 0.81 0.08
N ILE A 41 -1.97 1.54 0.93
CA ILE A 41 -2.40 1.79 2.32
C ILE A 41 -3.69 2.61 2.37
N LEU A 42 -3.87 3.54 1.42
CA LEU A 42 -5.09 4.32 1.26
C LEU A 42 -6.26 3.51 0.64
N GLY A 43 -6.06 2.22 0.38
CA GLY A 43 -7.06 1.35 -0.26
C GLY A 43 -7.19 1.56 -1.76
N LEU A 44 -6.28 2.32 -2.39
CA LEU A 44 -6.29 2.59 -3.81
C LEU A 44 -5.59 1.46 -4.57
N GLY A 45 -6.26 0.99 -5.62
CA GLY A 45 -5.69 0.11 -6.63
C GLY A 45 -4.92 0.87 -7.73
N PRO A 46 -4.30 0.12 -8.67
CA PRO A 46 -3.50 0.65 -9.77
C PRO A 46 -4.27 1.67 -10.62
N ASP A 47 -5.54 1.36 -10.91
CA ASP A 47 -6.44 2.17 -11.75
C ASP A 47 -7.57 2.81 -10.93
N CYS A 48 -7.46 2.83 -9.59
CA CYS A 48 -8.49 3.39 -8.72
C CYS A 48 -8.10 4.81 -8.30
N HIS A 49 -8.90 5.78 -8.73
CA HIS A 49 -8.74 7.20 -8.38
C HIS A 49 -9.91 7.70 -7.52
N LYS A 50 -10.66 6.77 -6.91
CA LYS A 50 -11.75 7.11 -6.00
C LYS A 50 -11.37 6.69 -4.60
N LEU A 51 -11.17 7.70 -3.75
CA LEU A 51 -10.84 7.51 -2.35
C LEU A 51 -12.07 7.01 -1.56
N ASP A 52 -11.93 5.89 -0.85
CA ASP A 52 -12.94 5.46 0.11
C ASP A 52 -12.76 6.22 1.43
N ILE A 53 -13.56 7.28 1.57
CA ILE A 53 -13.52 8.17 2.74
C ILE A 53 -13.84 7.41 4.03
N SER A 54 -14.79 6.47 4.00
CA SER A 54 -15.19 5.69 5.17
C SER A 54 -14.05 4.79 5.63
N PHE A 55 -13.38 4.12 4.69
CA PHE A 55 -12.19 3.31 4.97
C PHE A 55 -11.07 4.16 5.59
N ILE A 56 -10.73 5.29 4.97
CA ILE A 56 -9.66 6.17 5.44
C ILE A 56 -9.95 6.78 6.81
N ARG A 57 -11.19 7.22 7.04
CA ARG A 57 -11.62 7.75 8.34
C ARG A 57 -11.43 6.73 9.47
N GLY A 58 -11.52 5.43 9.18
CA GLY A 58 -11.22 4.34 10.11
C GLY A 58 -9.73 4.20 10.43
N HIS A 59 -8.84 4.56 9.51
CA HIS A 59 -7.39 4.36 9.62
C HIS A 59 -6.62 5.62 10.04
N ILE A 60 -7.21 6.81 9.95
CA ILE A 60 -6.58 8.04 10.45
C ILE A 60 -6.42 7.95 11.98
N TRP A 61 -5.20 8.20 12.42
CA TRP A 61 -4.85 8.31 13.83
C TRP A 61 -5.02 9.76 14.29
N GLY A 62 -6.01 10.01 15.17
CA GLY A 62 -6.32 11.32 15.73
C GLY A 62 -7.74 11.81 15.43
N ASP A 63 -8.06 13.02 15.91
CA ASP A 63 -9.44 13.52 15.98
C ASP A 63 -9.85 14.39 14.78
N ASN A 64 -8.91 15.04 14.08
CA ASN A 64 -9.21 15.95 12.97
C ASN A 64 -9.32 15.23 11.61
N LYS A 65 -10.18 14.22 11.54
CA LYS A 65 -10.24 13.27 10.43
C LYS A 65 -10.60 13.93 9.10
N GLU A 66 -11.52 14.90 9.09
CA GLU A 66 -11.95 15.57 7.85
C GLU A 66 -10.82 16.42 7.24
N ASN A 67 -10.07 17.17 8.05
CA ASN A 67 -8.90 17.91 7.56
C ASN A 67 -7.82 16.95 7.05
N CYS A 68 -7.62 15.83 7.74
CA CYS A 68 -6.71 14.77 7.28
C CYS A 68 -7.14 14.18 5.93
N ILE A 69 -8.44 13.94 5.71
CA ILE A 69 -8.94 13.47 4.41
C ILE A 69 -8.64 14.52 3.32
N GLN A 70 -8.88 15.80 3.59
CA GLN A 70 -8.61 16.86 2.63
C GLN A 70 -7.12 16.91 2.26
N LYS A 71 -6.22 16.80 3.24
CA LYS A 71 -4.76 16.74 2.98
C LYS A 71 -4.36 15.60 2.04
N ILE A 72 -5.05 14.46 2.12
CA ILE A 72 -4.80 13.31 1.23
C ILE A 72 -5.32 13.57 -0.18
N LEU A 73 -6.46 14.23 -0.31
CA LEU A 73 -6.97 14.65 -1.62
C LEU A 73 -6.03 15.67 -2.26
N ASP A 74 -5.52 16.62 -1.48
CA ASP A 74 -4.62 17.67 -1.96
C ASP A 74 -3.20 17.16 -2.26
N SER A 75 -2.83 15.96 -1.80
CA SER A 75 -1.47 15.45 -1.96
C SER A 75 -1.17 14.86 -3.34
N GLY A 76 -2.18 14.77 -4.23
CA GLY A 76 -2.05 14.15 -5.56
C GLY A 76 -1.89 12.62 -5.53
N LEU A 77 -1.98 11.99 -4.35
CA LEU A 77 -1.80 10.55 -4.21
C LEU A 77 -2.97 9.78 -4.83
N VAL A 78 -4.16 10.37 -4.90
CA VAL A 78 -5.37 9.73 -5.44
C VAL A 78 -5.33 9.71 -6.97
N GLU A 79 -4.86 10.79 -7.57
CA GLU A 79 -4.76 11.01 -9.01
C GLU A 79 -3.53 10.35 -9.63
N TYR A 80 -2.53 10.01 -8.82
CA TYR A 80 -1.27 9.43 -9.30
C TYR A 80 -1.47 8.18 -10.18
N GLU A 81 -0.90 8.21 -11.38
CA GLU A 81 -0.81 7.05 -12.27
C GLU A 81 0.48 6.29 -11.99
N GLU A 82 0.35 5.01 -11.64
CA GLU A 82 1.51 4.19 -11.32
C GLU A 82 2.28 3.83 -12.60
N LYS A 83 3.51 4.35 -12.72
CA LYS A 83 4.28 4.33 -13.97
C LYS A 83 4.58 2.89 -14.41
N TRP A 84 4.77 1.98 -13.46
CA TRP A 84 5.03 0.57 -13.75
C TRP A 84 3.89 -0.13 -14.52
N ILE A 85 2.64 0.38 -14.44
CA ILE A 85 1.50 -0.15 -15.20
C ILE A 85 1.72 0.06 -16.71
N SER A 86 2.22 1.23 -17.12
CA SER A 86 2.46 1.55 -18.54
C SER A 86 3.51 0.64 -19.19
N TYR A 87 4.40 0.05 -18.39
CA TYR A 87 5.43 -0.88 -18.86
C TYR A 87 4.93 -2.34 -18.92
N GLN A 88 3.75 -2.66 -18.37
CA GLN A 88 3.17 -4.00 -18.46
C GLN A 88 2.34 -4.18 -19.73
N LYS A 89 2.97 -4.71 -20.78
CA LYS A 89 2.33 -4.99 -22.06
C LYS A 89 1.20 -6.04 -22.04
N ASP A 90 1.01 -6.84 -20.98
CA ASP A 90 0.17 -8.05 -21.08
C ASP A 90 -0.39 -8.59 -19.74
N SER A 91 -0.96 -7.74 -18.88
CA SER A 91 -1.79 -8.27 -17.78
C SER A 91 -3.27 -8.30 -18.17
N LYS A 92 -3.83 -9.50 -18.39
CA LYS A 92 -5.28 -9.71 -18.58
C LYS A 92 -6.12 -9.28 -17.36
N LEU A 93 -5.49 -9.09 -16.20
CA LEU A 93 -6.13 -8.62 -14.97
C LEU A 93 -5.71 -7.18 -14.74
N LYS A 94 -6.70 -6.29 -14.59
CA LYS A 94 -6.51 -4.85 -14.32
C LYS A 94 -7.01 -4.48 -12.92
N GLY A 95 -6.56 -3.35 -12.38
CA GLY A 95 -7.04 -2.78 -11.13
C GLY A 95 -6.99 -3.69 -9.90
N ALA A 96 -8.09 -3.72 -9.13
CA ALA A 96 -8.20 -4.43 -7.86
C ALA A 96 -8.02 -5.95 -8.00
N ALA A 97 -8.38 -6.53 -9.15
CA ALA A 97 -8.23 -7.96 -9.41
C ALA A 97 -6.76 -8.37 -9.55
N TYR A 98 -5.94 -7.55 -10.22
CA TYR A 98 -4.49 -7.76 -10.29
C TYR A 98 -3.81 -7.55 -8.94
N THR A 99 -4.22 -6.51 -8.20
CA THR A 99 -3.71 -6.24 -6.85
C THR A 99 -4.00 -7.41 -5.93
N ALA A 100 -5.24 -7.89 -5.90
CA ALA A 100 -5.62 -9.07 -5.14
C ALA A 100 -4.87 -10.34 -5.60
N GLN A 101 -4.59 -10.48 -6.89
CA GLN A 101 -3.81 -11.61 -7.41
C GLN A 101 -2.34 -11.53 -6.99
N ARG A 102 -1.69 -10.37 -7.12
CA ARG A 102 -0.31 -10.13 -6.65
C ARG A 102 -0.22 -10.32 -5.15
N GLU A 103 -1.17 -9.80 -4.39
CA GLU A 103 -1.27 -10.02 -2.94
C GLU A 103 -1.41 -11.51 -2.61
N LYS A 104 -2.22 -12.28 -3.36
CA LYS A 104 -2.34 -13.74 -3.19
C LYS A 104 -1.04 -14.47 -3.53
N GLN A 105 -0.38 -14.14 -4.65
CA GLN A 105 0.89 -14.74 -5.07
C GLN A 105 2.05 -14.40 -4.12
N LEU A 106 2.05 -13.19 -3.56
CA LEU A 106 3.09 -12.74 -2.65
C LEU A 106 2.85 -13.29 -1.22
N LYS A 107 1.60 -13.42 -0.78
CA LYS A 107 1.23 -14.15 0.46
C LYS A 107 1.59 -15.64 0.39
N SER A 108 1.45 -16.29 -0.77
CA SER A 108 1.87 -17.69 -0.93
C SER A 108 3.41 -17.83 -0.93
N GLY A 109 4.14 -16.87 -1.54
CA GLY A 109 5.60 -16.78 -1.44
C GLY A 109 6.11 -16.55 0.00
N LEU A 110 5.42 -15.72 0.79
CA LEU A 110 5.71 -15.49 2.21
C LEU A 110 5.44 -16.73 3.10
N LYS A 111 4.42 -17.54 2.78
CA LYS A 111 4.21 -18.84 3.45
C LYS A 111 5.34 -19.82 3.16
N ASN A 112 5.84 -19.83 1.92
CA ASN A 112 6.96 -20.70 1.53
C ASN A 112 8.28 -20.28 2.18
N SER A 113 8.57 -18.97 2.27
CA SER A 113 9.77 -18.48 2.97
C SER A 113 9.74 -18.72 4.48
N ARG A 114 8.58 -18.60 5.14
CA ARG A 114 8.40 -19.00 6.56
C ARG A 114 8.58 -20.51 6.77
N ARG A 115 8.15 -21.35 5.82
CA ARG A 115 8.44 -22.79 5.85
C ARG A 115 9.94 -23.05 5.73
N LEU A 116 10.62 -22.43 4.77
CA LEU A 116 12.06 -22.58 4.53
C LEU A 116 12.93 -22.12 5.71
N GLN A 117 12.57 -21.02 6.39
CA GLN A 117 13.27 -20.60 7.62
C GLN A 117 13.11 -21.60 8.79
N LYS A 118 11.98 -22.30 8.87
CA LYS A 118 11.73 -23.31 9.90
C LYS A 118 12.61 -24.56 9.71
N TYR A 119 12.98 -24.88 8.47
CA TYR A 119 13.92 -25.97 8.16
C TYR A 119 15.39 -25.59 8.38
N LYS A 120 15.76 -24.31 8.20
CA LYS A 120 17.14 -23.83 8.47
C LYS A 120 17.52 -23.73 9.96
N LYS A 121 16.55 -23.70 10.87
CA LYS A 121 16.80 -23.70 12.34
C LYS A 121 16.88 -25.10 12.96
N ARG A 122 16.82 -26.16 12.15
CA ARG A 122 16.87 -27.57 12.58
C ARG A 122 18.03 -28.36 11.95
N GLY A 123 18.97 -27.68 11.30
CA GLY A 123 20.21 -28.25 10.78
C GLY A 123 21.38 -27.79 11.62
#